data_AF-A0A6H9RL92-F1
#
_entry.id   AF-A0A6H9RL92-F1
#
_cell.length_a   1.000
_cell.length_b   1.000
_cell.length_c   1.000
_cell.angle_alpha   90.00
_cell.angle_beta   90.00
_cell.angle_gamma   90.00
#
_symmetry.space_group_name_H-M   'P 1'
#
loop_
_entity.id
_entity.type
_entity.pdbx_description
1 polymer ?
#
loop_
_entity_poly.entity_id
_entity_poly.type
_entity_poly.pdbx_seq_one_letter_code
_entity_poly.pdbx_strand_id
1 'polypeptide(L)'
;DCLKIVPSHLAALLDSEQATLPLTLILGGEPIPATLIERIARLRSDCRVFNHYGPTEATVGVMIHPLSLHGAAGDCAALTQVLGNNQVYLLDADLRLAPVGVLGEVYLGGAQLCRGYLHAEADEQTFIQSPFDPAQRLYRTGD
;
A
#
# COMPACT_ATOMS: atom_id res chain seq x y z
N ASP A 1 -14.01 -8.72 -14.06
CA ASP A 1 -13.80 -9.52 -12.84
C ASP A 1 -12.58 -9.05 -12.06
N CYS A 2 -12.78 -8.04 -11.20
CA CYS A 2 -11.75 -7.52 -10.31
C CYS A 2 -12.36 -7.27 -8.93
N LEU A 3 -11.66 -7.67 -7.86
CA LEU A 3 -12.09 -7.43 -6.48
C LEU A 3 -10.94 -6.81 -5.69
N LYS A 4 -11.23 -5.68 -5.02
CA LYS A 4 -10.35 -5.10 -4.00
C LYS A 4 -10.86 -5.51 -2.63
N ILE A 5 -10.01 -6.13 -1.82
CA ILE A 5 -10.41 -6.74 -0.55
C ILE A 5 -9.23 -6.82 0.41
N VAL A 6 -9.52 -6.79 1.71
CA VAL A 6 -8.51 -6.97 2.76
C VAL A 6 -8.14 -8.46 2.86
N PRO A 7 -6.85 -8.83 3.03
CA PRO A 7 -6.39 -10.22 3.09
C PRO A 7 -7.19 -11.11 4.06
N SER A 8 -7.44 -10.63 5.27
CA SER A 8 -8.21 -11.35 6.30
C SER A 8 -9.65 -11.65 5.87
N HIS A 9 -10.32 -10.70 5.22
CA HIS A 9 -11.67 -10.89 4.69
C HIS A 9 -11.69 -11.91 3.54
N LEU A 10 -10.72 -11.84 2.61
CA LEU A 10 -10.62 -12.84 1.55
C LEU A 10 -10.40 -14.25 2.13
N ALA A 11 -9.52 -14.38 3.11
CA ALA A 11 -9.26 -15.66 3.77
C ALA A 11 -10.54 -16.27 4.35
N ALA A 12 -11.36 -15.47 5.02
CA ALA A 12 -12.64 -15.91 5.57
C ALA A 12 -13.64 -16.32 4.47
N LEU A 13 -13.70 -15.60 3.35
CA LEU A 13 -14.57 -15.98 2.22
C LEU A 13 -14.13 -17.29 1.57
N LEU A 14 -12.83 -17.55 1.52
CA LEU A 14 -12.28 -18.77 0.93
C LEU A 14 -12.56 -20.03 1.75
N ASP A 15 -12.99 -19.89 3.01
CA ASP A 15 -13.40 -21.03 3.86
C ASP A 15 -14.79 -21.58 3.50
N SER A 16 -15.55 -20.89 2.63
CA SER A 16 -16.80 -21.39 2.06
C SER A 16 -16.56 -22.47 1.01
N GLU A 17 -17.39 -23.52 1.00
CA GLU A 17 -17.37 -24.59 -0.02
C GLU A 17 -17.66 -24.10 -1.44
N GLN A 18 -18.27 -22.92 -1.58
CA GLN A 18 -18.63 -22.31 -2.87
C GLN A 18 -17.68 -21.19 -3.29
N ALA A 19 -16.54 -21.05 -2.61
CA ALA A 19 -15.62 -19.95 -2.88
C ALA A 19 -15.08 -20.01 -4.31
N THR A 20 -15.25 -18.91 -5.03
CA THR A 20 -14.64 -18.70 -6.36
C THR A 20 -13.81 -17.44 -6.33
N LEU A 21 -12.74 -17.42 -7.13
CA LEU A 21 -11.83 -16.29 -7.22
C LEU A 21 -12.07 -15.49 -8.50
N PRO A 22 -12.05 -14.15 -8.44
CA PRO A 22 -12.08 -13.31 -9.64
C PRO A 22 -10.78 -13.48 -10.44
N LEU A 23 -10.75 -12.97 -11.67
CA LEU A 23 -9.54 -12.96 -12.49
C LEU A 23 -8.46 -12.04 -11.89
N THR A 24 -8.85 -10.98 -11.17
CA THR A 24 -7.93 -10.03 -10.56
C THR A 24 -8.30 -9.72 -9.11
N LEU A 25 -7.31 -9.80 -8.22
CA LEU A 25 -7.38 -9.44 -6.82
C LEU A 25 -6.44 -8.28 -6.54
N ILE A 26 -6.95 -7.28 -5.82
CA ILE A 26 -6.15 -6.20 -5.24
C ILE A 26 -6.27 -6.34 -3.72
N LEU A 27 -5.18 -6.77 -3.09
CA LEU A 27 -5.08 -6.97 -1.66
C LEU A 27 -4.37 -5.78 -1.02
N GLY A 28 -4.91 -5.26 0.08
CA GLY A 28 -4.31 -4.12 0.76
C GLY A 28 -4.98 -3.79 2.08
N GLY A 29 -4.35 -2.87 2.82
CA GLY A 29 -4.77 -2.45 4.16
C GLY A 29 -4.20 -3.31 5.29
N GLU A 30 -3.67 -4.49 4.99
CA GLU A 30 -2.99 -5.38 5.94
C GLU A 30 -1.86 -6.13 5.22
N PRO A 31 -0.82 -6.61 5.94
CA PRO A 31 0.17 -7.52 5.38
C PRO A 31 -0.47 -8.77 4.77
N ILE A 32 0.04 -9.21 3.63
CA ILE A 32 -0.47 -10.40 2.92
C ILE A 32 0.30 -11.63 3.39
N PRO A 33 -0.33 -12.63 4.03
CA PRO A 33 0.34 -13.86 4.41
C PRO A 33 0.71 -14.70 3.17
N ALA A 34 1.92 -15.26 3.13
CA ALA A 34 2.34 -16.15 2.05
C ALA A 34 1.39 -17.35 1.87
N THR A 35 0.82 -17.86 2.97
CA THR A 35 -0.17 -18.95 2.97
C THR A 35 -1.45 -18.59 2.21
N LEU A 36 -1.85 -17.32 2.20
CA LEU A 36 -3.01 -16.86 1.41
C LEU A 36 -2.69 -16.87 -0.09
N ILE A 37 -1.49 -16.47 -0.48
CA ILE A 37 -1.03 -16.53 -1.88
C ILE A 37 -0.96 -17.98 -2.37
N GLU A 38 -0.41 -18.89 -1.57
CA GLU A 38 -0.40 -20.33 -1.89
C GLU A 38 -1.82 -20.88 -2.07
N ARG A 39 -2.76 -20.48 -1.20
CA ARG A 39 -4.17 -20.90 -1.30
C ARG A 39 -4.81 -20.37 -2.58
N ILE A 40 -4.58 -19.10 -2.92
CA ILE A 40 -5.04 -18.50 -4.18
C ILE A 40 -4.49 -19.28 -5.37
N ALA A 41 -3.19 -19.60 -5.37
CA ALA A 41 -2.54 -20.33 -6.46
C ALA A 41 -3.13 -21.73 -6.68
N ARG A 42 -3.51 -22.43 -5.60
CA ARG A 42 -4.17 -23.75 -5.68
C ARG A 42 -5.60 -23.67 -6.22
N LEU A 43 -6.34 -22.63 -5.85
CA LEU A 43 -7.73 -22.44 -6.28
C LEU A 43 -7.83 -21.91 -7.71
N ARG A 44 -6.91 -21.00 -8.10
CA ARG A 44 -6.92 -20.33 -9.39
C ARG A 44 -5.52 -19.85 -9.78
N SER A 45 -4.81 -20.65 -10.57
CA SER A 45 -3.43 -20.37 -10.98
C SER A 45 -3.28 -19.22 -11.99
N ASP A 46 -4.36 -18.83 -12.69
CA ASP A 46 -4.40 -17.69 -13.61
C ASP A 46 -4.84 -16.36 -12.93
N CYS A 47 -5.04 -16.37 -11.60
CA CYS A 47 -5.45 -15.17 -10.87
C CYS A 47 -4.32 -14.14 -10.81
N ARG A 48 -4.61 -12.90 -11.20
CA ARG A 48 -3.67 -11.77 -11.08
C ARG A 48 -3.83 -11.14 -9.70
N VAL A 49 -2.81 -11.22 -8.86
CA VAL A 49 -2.84 -10.65 -7.51
C VAL A 49 -1.92 -9.45 -7.43
N PHE A 50 -2.40 -8.39 -6.80
CA PHE A 50 -1.62 -7.18 -6.55
C PHE A 50 -1.63 -6.87 -5.06
N ASN A 51 -0.46 -6.60 -4.49
CA ASN A 51 -0.33 -5.91 -3.21
C ASN A 51 -0.54 -4.42 -3.44
N HIS A 52 -1.26 -3.76 -2.55
CA HIS A 52 -1.66 -2.37 -2.68
C HIS A 52 -1.59 -1.66 -1.33
N TYR A 53 -0.88 -0.53 -1.32
CA TYR A 53 -0.68 0.30 -0.14
C TYR A 53 -1.16 1.71 -0.40
N GLY A 54 -1.79 2.30 0.61
CA GLY A 54 -2.24 3.68 0.59
C GLY A 54 -3.11 3.99 1.81
N PRO A 55 -2.74 4.99 2.62
CA PRO A 55 -3.58 5.45 3.71
C PRO A 55 -4.77 6.26 3.18
N THR A 56 -5.75 6.53 4.05
CA THR A 56 -6.94 7.33 3.72
C THR A 56 -6.55 8.75 3.27
N GLU A 57 -5.51 9.28 3.90
CA GLU A 57 -4.96 10.63 3.74
C GLU A 57 -4.31 10.86 2.38
N ALA A 58 -3.96 9.77 1.66
CA ALA A 58 -3.47 9.79 0.30
C ALA A 58 -4.47 9.21 -0.71
N THR A 59 -5.77 9.21 -0.36
CA THR A 59 -6.89 8.79 -1.22
C THR A 59 -6.77 7.33 -1.67
N VAL A 60 -6.77 6.43 -0.69
CA VAL A 60 -6.88 4.96 -0.85
C VAL A 60 -5.63 4.27 -1.38
N GLY A 61 -5.02 4.76 -2.46
CA GLY A 61 -4.00 4.01 -3.21
C GLY A 61 -2.82 4.84 -3.68
N VAL A 62 -1.62 4.43 -3.24
CA VAL A 62 -0.36 5.13 -3.48
C VAL A 62 0.62 4.23 -4.19
N MET A 63 0.78 3.00 -3.71
CA MET A 63 1.71 2.03 -4.29
C MET A 63 1.01 0.73 -4.63
N ILE A 64 1.51 0.08 -5.68
CA ILE A 64 1.05 -1.23 -6.11
C ILE A 64 2.24 -2.12 -6.47
N HIS A 65 2.07 -3.42 -6.29
CA HIS A 65 3.05 -4.42 -6.70
C HIS A 65 2.33 -5.68 -7.20
N PRO A 66 2.60 -6.14 -8.44
CA PRO A 66 2.10 -7.43 -8.91
C PRO A 66 2.80 -8.57 -8.16
N LEU A 67 2.02 -9.47 -7.56
CA LEU A 67 2.55 -10.63 -6.86
C LEU A 67 2.65 -11.84 -7.78
N SER A 68 3.73 -12.60 -7.62
CA SER A 68 3.89 -13.91 -8.24
C SER A 68 3.24 -14.99 -7.38
N LEU A 69 2.29 -15.73 -7.95
CA LEU A 69 1.67 -16.89 -7.31
C LEU A 69 2.65 -18.07 -7.09
N HIS A 70 3.82 -18.01 -7.72
CA HIS A 70 4.88 -19.02 -7.63
C HIS A 70 6.22 -18.40 -7.18
N GLY A 71 6.18 -17.19 -6.62
CA GLY A 71 7.36 -16.44 -6.18
C GLY A 71 7.82 -16.82 -4.77
N ALA A 72 8.93 -16.21 -4.34
CA ALA A 72 9.41 -16.32 -2.96
C ALA A 72 8.53 -15.53 -1.99
N ALA A 73 8.45 -15.94 -0.73
CA ALA A 73 7.61 -15.29 0.28
C ALA A 73 7.87 -13.79 0.47
N GLY A 74 9.10 -13.31 0.21
CA GLY A 74 9.48 -11.89 0.29
C GLY A 74 8.75 -10.98 -0.71
N ASP A 75 8.17 -11.53 -1.76
CA ASP A 75 7.38 -10.81 -2.76
C ASP A 75 6.11 -10.19 -2.16
N CYS A 76 5.53 -10.82 -1.12
CA CYS A 76 4.23 -10.44 -0.55
C CYS A 76 4.22 -9.06 0.12
N ALA A 77 5.37 -8.56 0.57
CA ALA A 77 5.50 -7.26 1.23
C ALA A 77 6.00 -6.16 0.27
N ALA A 78 6.40 -6.49 -0.95
CA ALA A 78 7.00 -5.53 -1.85
C ALA A 78 5.98 -4.50 -2.36
N LEU A 79 6.47 -3.28 -2.57
CA LEU A 79 5.76 -2.14 -3.14
C LEU A 79 6.70 -1.48 -4.14
N THR A 80 6.49 -1.70 -5.44
CA THR A 80 7.49 -1.34 -6.46
C THR A 80 7.05 -0.25 -7.42
N GLN A 81 5.75 0.04 -7.48
CA GLN A 81 5.20 1.03 -8.41
C GLN A 81 4.43 2.08 -7.64
N VAL A 82 4.77 3.35 -7.85
CA VAL A 82 4.01 4.49 -7.35
C VAL A 82 2.92 4.81 -8.38
N LEU A 83 1.67 4.87 -7.92
CA LEU A 83 0.51 5.22 -8.73
C LEU A 83 0.53 6.71 -9.09
N GLY A 84 0.07 7.05 -10.29
CA GLY A 84 0.26 8.37 -10.91
C GLY A 84 -0.04 9.56 -10.00
N ASN A 85 0.77 10.61 -10.13
CA ASN A 85 0.74 11.85 -9.36
C ASN A 85 0.95 11.71 -7.84
N ASN A 86 1.20 10.51 -7.32
CA ASN A 86 1.74 10.33 -5.97
C ASN A 86 3.26 10.46 -5.97
N GLN A 87 3.81 10.80 -4.81
CA GLN A 87 5.23 10.76 -4.51
C GLN A 87 5.41 9.98 -3.20
N VAL A 88 6.48 9.19 -3.12
CA VAL A 88 6.81 8.41 -1.93
C VAL A 88 8.26 8.69 -1.57
N TYR A 89 8.49 9.02 -0.32
CA TYR A 89 9.79 9.33 0.24
C TYR A 89 10.03 8.44 1.45
N LEU A 90 11.27 7.97 1.61
CA LEU A 90 11.76 7.38 2.85
C LEU A 90 12.68 8.40 3.49
N LEU A 91 12.32 8.90 4.66
CA LEU A 91 13.05 9.98 5.35
C LEU A 91 13.63 9.52 6.69
N ASP A 92 14.77 10.08 7.07
CA ASP A 92 15.32 9.95 8.41
C ASP A 92 14.68 10.96 9.39
N ALA A 93 15.11 10.93 10.66
CA ALA A 93 14.60 11.81 11.71
C ALA A 93 14.87 13.31 11.48
N ASP A 94 15.83 13.64 10.60
CA ASP A 94 16.17 15.01 10.20
C ASP A 94 15.48 15.40 8.87
N LEU A 95 14.50 14.61 8.40
CA LEU A 95 13.78 14.79 7.13
C LEU A 95 14.68 14.73 5.88
N ARG A 96 15.79 14.01 5.93
CA ARG A 96 16.65 13.74 4.76
C ARG A 96 16.30 12.40 4.15
N LEU A 97 16.54 12.23 2.86
CA LEU A 97 16.34 10.95 2.18
C LEU A 97 17.19 9.85 2.83
N ALA A 98 16.53 8.77 3.23
CA ALA A 98 17.20 7.58 3.75
C ALA A 98 18.05 6.94 2.64
N PRO A 99 19.32 6.59 2.90
CA PRO A 99 20.13 5.85 1.94
C PRO A 99 19.54 4.46 1.62
N VAL A 100 19.89 3.92 0.45
CA VAL A 100 19.43 2.58 0.04
C VAL A 100 19.80 1.53 1.09
N GLY A 101 18.82 0.76 1.54
CA GLY A 101 18.98 -0.30 2.53
C GLY A 101 18.98 0.17 3.98
N VAL A 102 18.84 1.48 4.23
CA VAL A 102 18.68 2.05 5.58
C VAL A 102 17.20 2.27 5.86
N LEU A 103 16.79 1.98 7.10
CA LEU A 103 15.42 2.25 7.55
C LEU A 103 15.15 3.76 7.55
N GLY A 104 13.98 4.12 7.04
CA GLY A 104 13.43 5.47 7.08
C GLY A 104 11.91 5.37 7.22
N GLU A 105 11.31 6.46 7.68
CA GLU A 105 9.86 6.59 7.80
C GLU A 105 9.26 6.97 6.44
N VAL A 106 8.07 6.44 6.12
CA VAL A 106 7.38 6.70 4.87
C VAL A 106 6.67 8.06 4.91
N TYR A 107 6.94 8.89 3.90
CA TYR A 107 6.27 10.15 3.66
C TYR A 107 5.64 10.17 2.27
N LEU A 108 4.43 10.69 2.18
CA LEU A 108 3.64 10.70 0.96
C LEU A 108 3.41 12.12 0.47
N GLY A 109 3.58 12.35 -0.83
CA GLY A 109 3.35 13.64 -1.47
C GLY A 109 2.47 13.51 -2.71
N GLY A 110 2.21 14.65 -3.34
CA GLY A 110 1.55 14.72 -4.64
C GLY A 110 0.04 15.01 -4.58
N ALA A 111 -0.61 14.87 -5.73
CA ALA A 111 -1.93 15.43 -5.98
C ALA A 111 -3.07 14.72 -5.22
N GLN A 112 -2.82 13.50 -4.73
CA GLN A 112 -3.83 12.67 -4.06
C GLN A 112 -3.87 12.86 -2.54
N LEU A 113 -3.02 13.74 -1.99
CA LEU A 113 -3.12 14.09 -0.58
C LEU A 113 -4.45 14.80 -0.30
N CYS A 114 -5.09 14.41 0.79
CA CYS A 114 -6.28 15.08 1.26
C CYS A 114 -5.95 16.52 1.72
N ARG A 115 -7.00 17.31 1.97
CA ARG A 115 -6.81 18.69 2.45
C ARG A 115 -6.26 18.73 3.88
N GLY A 116 -6.62 17.76 4.71
CA GLY A 116 -6.33 17.71 6.14
C GLY A 116 -7.50 17.05 6.87
N TYR A 117 -7.41 16.95 8.20
CA TYR A 117 -8.51 16.47 9.02
C TYR A 117 -9.48 17.62 9.31
N LEU A 118 -10.78 17.31 9.29
CA LEU A 118 -11.80 18.30 9.58
C LEU A 118 -11.74 18.68 11.08
N HIS A 119 -11.57 19.98 11.37
CA HIS A 119 -11.56 20.56 12.72
C HIS A 119 -10.41 20.12 13.65
N ALA A 120 -9.27 19.66 13.11
CA ALA A 120 -8.12 19.25 13.93
C ALA A 120 -7.00 20.29 13.91
N GLU A 121 -6.48 20.66 15.09
CA GLU A 121 -5.21 21.40 15.22
C GLU A 121 -3.99 20.47 14.98
N ALA A 122 -4.19 19.15 14.99
CA ALA A 122 -3.14 18.14 14.79
C ALA A 122 -2.67 18.00 13.32
N ASP A 123 -3.23 18.79 12.39
CA ASP A 123 -2.87 18.75 10.97
C ASP A 123 -1.39 19.12 10.73
N GLU A 124 -0.82 20.04 11.51
CA GLU A 124 0.53 20.57 11.25
C GLU A 124 1.65 19.55 11.49
N GLN A 125 1.45 18.59 12.41
CA GLN A 125 2.44 17.54 12.68
C GLN A 125 2.32 16.35 11.71
N THR A 126 1.19 16.24 11.02
CA THR A 126 0.87 15.11 10.15
C THR A 126 1.03 15.45 8.67
N PHE A 127 0.61 16.66 8.27
CA PHE A 127 0.82 17.23 6.94
C PHE A 127 1.86 18.36 7.03
N ILE A 128 3.12 18.01 6.81
CA ILE A 128 4.24 18.95 6.90
C ILE A 128 4.51 19.64 5.56
N GLN A 129 5.19 20.78 5.62
CA GLN A 129 5.77 21.41 4.44
C GLN A 129 6.89 20.50 3.88
N SER A 130 6.90 20.26 2.56
CA SER A 130 7.94 19.44 1.94
C SER A 130 9.31 20.14 2.02
N PRO A 131 10.38 19.45 2.46
CA PRO A 131 11.75 19.98 2.42
C PRO A 131 12.33 20.00 0.99
N PHE A 132 11.66 19.35 0.04
CA PHE A 132 12.11 19.24 -1.36
C PHE A 132 11.45 20.25 -2.28
N ASP A 133 10.23 20.70 -1.94
CA ASP A 133 9.47 21.67 -2.72
C ASP A 133 8.56 22.50 -1.79
N PRO A 134 8.82 23.81 -1.61
CA PRO A 134 8.00 24.68 -0.75
C PRO A 134 6.57 24.90 -1.27
N ALA A 135 6.23 24.45 -2.47
CA ALA A 135 4.85 24.46 -2.97
C ALA A 135 4.05 23.19 -2.60
N GLN A 136 4.70 22.18 -2.03
CA GLN A 136 4.09 20.86 -1.77
C GLN A 136 4.08 20.53 -0.28
N ARG A 137 3.13 19.69 0.12
CA ARG A 137 3.05 19.11 1.46
C ARG A 137 3.39 17.63 1.41
N LEU A 138 3.91 17.11 2.52
CA LEU A 138 4.07 15.69 2.74
C LEU A 138 3.16 15.24 3.89
N TYR A 139 2.53 14.09 3.73
CA TYR A 139 1.85 13.36 4.80
C TYR A 139 2.83 12.37 5.43
N ARG A 140 3.02 12.48 6.74
CA ARG A 140 3.80 11.54 7.56
C ARG A 140 2.93 10.33 7.90
N THR A 141 3.28 9.14 7.42
CA THR A 141 2.41 7.96 7.59
C THR A 141 2.55 7.30 8.96
N GLY A 142 3.72 7.42 9.60
CA GLY A 142 4.07 6.66 10.80
C GLY A 142 4.56 5.23 10.52
N ASP A 143 4.70 4.85 9.24
CA ASP A 143 5.21 3.53 8.78
C ASP A 143 6.73 3.54 8.56
#